data_AF-A0A914CDF5-F1
#
_entry.id   AF-A0A914CDF5-F1
#
_cell.length_a   1.000
_cell.length_b   1.000
_cell.length_c   1.000
_cell.angle_alpha   90.00
_cell.angle_beta   90.00
_cell.angle_gamma   90.00
#
_symmetry.space_group_name_H-M   'P 1'
#
loop_
_entity.id
_entity.type
_entity.pdbx_description
1 polymer ?
#
loop_
_entity_poly.entity_id
_entity_poly.type
_entity_poly.pdbx_seq_one_letter_code
_entity_poly.pdbx_strand_id
1 'polypeptide(L)'
;MNLDYLLNEEHNPVDIKTSQIFYSSNLMEVEMESTIYILGHPVYTLIMANLAVYEATIDQLKYFIYKPDMNYKTPVRSLIKQMSKLKEIGDTNLIQFVARNHARLVILREKYTREVLLVLACIYDYLPGFAGYQLFKIVP
;
A
#
# COMPACT_ATOMS: atom_id res chain seq x y z
N MET A 1 -18.54 -22.18 -10.84
CA MET A 1 -17.91 -21.49 -9.69
C MET A 1 -18.30 -20.03 -9.80
N ASN A 2 -19.12 -19.50 -8.89
CA ASN A 2 -19.68 -18.15 -9.04
C ASN A 2 -18.78 -17.09 -8.38
N LEU A 3 -18.09 -16.29 -9.22
CA LEU A 3 -17.21 -15.19 -8.81
C LEU A 3 -17.98 -13.97 -8.27
N ASP A 4 -19.32 -13.94 -8.43
CA ASP A 4 -20.19 -12.84 -7.99
C ASP A 4 -20.05 -12.53 -6.49
N TYR A 5 -19.67 -13.50 -5.67
CA TYR A 5 -19.44 -13.33 -4.23
C TYR A 5 -18.25 -12.39 -3.91
N LEU A 6 -17.23 -12.31 -4.77
CA LEU A 6 -16.09 -11.42 -4.55
C LEU A 6 -16.42 -9.96 -4.87
N LEU A 7 -17.48 -9.72 -5.65
CA LEU A 7 -17.87 -8.42 -6.18
C LEU A 7 -19.06 -7.79 -5.44
N ASN A 8 -19.83 -8.59 -4.67
CA ASN A 8 -21.14 -8.17 -4.12
C ASN A 8 -21.17 -7.86 -2.60
N GLU A 9 -20.06 -7.94 -1.86
CA GLU A 9 -20.01 -7.43 -0.47
C GLU A 9 -19.69 -5.92 -0.48
N GLU A 10 -20.74 -5.13 -0.26
CA GLU A 10 -20.78 -3.68 -0.08
C GLU A 10 -19.50 -3.04 0.49
N HIS A 11 -19.13 -1.93 -0.16
CA HIS A 11 -18.04 -1.00 0.10
C HIS A 11 -18.09 -0.31 1.48
N ASN A 12 -18.11 -1.07 2.57
CA ASN A 12 -17.99 -0.50 3.91
C ASN A 12 -16.52 -0.21 4.23
N PRO A 13 -16.12 1.06 4.41
CA PRO A 13 -14.73 1.39 4.69
C PRO A 13 -14.40 0.98 6.14
N VAL A 14 -13.42 0.10 6.30
CA VAL A 14 -12.98 -0.44 7.59
C VAL A 14 -11.64 0.17 7.99
N ASP A 15 -11.47 0.50 9.27
CA ASP A 15 -10.24 1.09 9.81
C ASP A 15 -9.03 0.15 9.63
N ILE A 16 -7.95 0.67 9.04
CA ILE A 16 -6.63 0.06 9.02
C ILE A 16 -5.60 1.15 9.32
N LYS A 17 -4.77 0.92 10.34
CA LYS A 17 -3.60 1.76 10.61
C LYS A 17 -2.49 1.42 9.61
N THR A 18 -2.43 2.09 8.47
CA THR A 18 -1.23 2.06 7.62
C THR A 18 -0.22 3.05 8.19
N SER A 19 0.76 2.54 8.94
CA SER A 19 1.86 3.32 9.51
C SER A 19 2.98 3.53 8.49
N GLN A 20 2.67 4.04 7.30
CA GLN A 20 3.70 4.46 6.37
C GLN A 20 4.27 5.79 6.87
N ILE A 21 5.58 5.85 7.10
CA ILE A 21 6.25 7.04 7.62
C ILE A 21 7.40 7.34 6.66
N PHE A 22 7.50 8.59 6.22
CA PHE A 22 8.56 9.04 5.31
C PHE A 22 9.41 10.10 6.00
N TYR A 23 10.68 10.15 5.65
CA TYR A 23 11.67 11.07 6.24
C TYR A 23 12.30 11.88 5.11
N SER A 24 12.46 13.18 5.31
CA SER A 24 13.17 14.07 4.39
C SER A 24 14.05 15.04 5.18
N SER A 25 15.21 15.41 4.64
CA SER A 25 16.02 16.51 5.17
C SER A 25 15.43 17.90 4.85
N ASN A 26 14.54 17.98 3.86
CA ASN A 26 13.92 19.21 3.40
C ASN A 26 12.42 19.24 3.75
N LEU A 27 11.93 20.41 4.17
CA LEU A 27 10.51 20.67 4.35
C LEU A 27 9.85 20.84 2.98
N MET A 28 8.78 20.10 2.72
CA MET A 28 8.05 20.10 1.46
C MET A 28 6.59 19.72 1.69
N GLU A 29 5.71 20.03 0.74
CA GLU A 29 4.37 19.45 0.74
C GLU A 29 4.37 18.19 -0.12
N VAL A 30 3.91 17.08 0.45
CA VAL A 30 4.03 15.77 -0.18
C VAL A 30 2.66 15.18 -0.45
N GLU A 31 2.46 14.72 -1.68
CA GLU A 31 1.32 13.93 -2.10
C GLU A 31 1.73 12.47 -2.26
N MET A 32 0.97 11.56 -1.67
CA MET A 32 1.11 10.11 -1.87
C MET A 32 -0.06 9.60 -2.69
N GLU A 33 0.24 8.98 -3.83
CA GLU A 33 -0.69 8.16 -4.60
C GLU A 33 -0.41 6.68 -4.31
N SER A 34 -1.45 5.89 -4.08
CA SER A 34 -1.38 4.45 -3.84
C SER A 34 -2.46 3.74 -4.64
N THR A 35 -2.06 3.07 -5.71
CA THR A 35 -2.95 2.38 -6.63
C THR A 35 -2.85 0.87 -6.46
N ILE A 36 -3.99 0.20 -6.31
CA ILE A 36 -4.12 -1.25 -6.23
C ILE A 36 -4.46 -1.78 -7.62
N TYR A 37 -3.73 -2.82 -8.04
CA TYR A 37 -3.93 -3.52 -9.29
C TYR A 37 -4.37 -4.96 -9.03
N ILE A 38 -5.36 -5.42 -9.79
CA ILE A 38 -5.79 -6.81 -9.85
C ILE A 38 -5.72 -7.26 -11.30
N LEU A 39 -5.03 -8.38 -11.57
CA LEU A 39 -4.81 -8.90 -12.93
C LEU A 39 -4.19 -7.83 -13.86
N GLY A 40 -3.33 -6.96 -13.31
CA GLY A 40 -2.70 -5.87 -14.05
C GLY A 40 -3.58 -4.65 -14.32
N HIS A 41 -4.86 -4.66 -13.92
CA HIS A 41 -5.76 -3.53 -14.09
C HIS A 41 -5.88 -2.71 -12.80
N PRO A 42 -5.88 -1.36 -12.86
CA PRO A 42 -6.09 -0.54 -11.68
C PRO A 42 -7.54 -0.70 -11.22
N VAL A 43 -7.72 -1.09 -9.95
CA VAL A 43 -9.05 -1.29 -9.36
C VAL A 43 -9.40 -0.16 -8.39
N TYR A 44 -8.39 0.42 -7.74
CA TYR A 44 -8.60 1.47 -6.76
C TYR A 44 -7.36 2.35 -6.62
N THR A 45 -7.55 3.66 -6.57
CA THR A 45 -6.50 4.64 -6.31
C THR A 45 -6.82 5.46 -5.08
N LEU A 46 -5.85 5.55 -4.18
CA LEU A 46 -5.83 6.46 -3.04
C LEU A 46 -4.90 7.63 -3.33
N ILE A 47 -5.37 8.85 -3.14
CA ILE A 47 -4.52 10.06 -3.16
C ILE A 47 -4.59 10.74 -1.79
N MET A 48 -3.43 11.05 -1.22
CA MET A 48 -3.26 11.75 0.06
C MET A 48 -2.35 12.96 -0.14
N ALA A 49 -2.94 14.15 -0.24
CA ALA A 49 -2.23 15.38 -0.60
C ALA A 49 -1.69 16.20 0.59
N ASN A 50 -1.98 15.80 1.84
CA ASN A 50 -1.63 16.56 3.04
C ASN A 50 -1.18 15.61 4.17
N LEU A 51 0.01 15.02 4.03
CA LEU A 51 0.60 14.21 5.10
C LEU A 51 0.95 15.10 6.30
N ALA A 52 0.68 14.63 7.52
CA ALA A 52 1.06 15.36 8.73
C ALA A 52 2.59 15.41 8.85
N VAL A 53 3.13 16.60 9.11
CA VAL A 53 4.57 16.85 9.16
C VAL A 53 5.00 17.18 10.59
N TYR A 54 6.02 16.48 11.07
CA TYR A 54 6.66 16.75 12.36
C TYR A 54 8.16 16.87 12.18
N GLU A 55 8.78 17.76 12.93
CA GLU A 55 10.24 17.88 12.98
C GLU A 55 10.80 16.91 14.02
N ALA A 56 11.84 16.17 13.67
CA ALA A 56 12.54 15.28 14.56
C ALA A 56 14.05 15.34 14.33
N THR A 57 14.82 15.10 15.39
CA THR A 57 16.28 14.97 15.32
C THR A 57 16.65 13.51 15.55
N ILE A 58 17.33 12.89 14.58
CA ILE A 58 17.83 11.52 14.65
C ILE A 58 19.33 11.58 14.37
N ASP A 59 20.15 11.06 15.28
CA ASP A 59 21.62 11.08 15.16
C ASP A 59 22.21 12.46 14.83
N GLN A 60 21.71 13.50 15.52
CA GLN A 60 22.08 14.92 15.34
C GLN A 60 21.68 15.52 13.97
N LEU A 61 21.01 14.78 13.10
CA LEU A 61 20.47 15.27 11.84
C LEU A 61 18.98 15.60 11.99
N LYS A 62 18.59 16.75 11.44
CA LYS A 62 17.20 17.22 11.41
C LYS A 62 16.46 16.59 10.24
N TYR A 63 15.29 16.02 10.54
CA TYR A 63 14.39 15.42 9.56
C TYR A 63 12.97 15.97 9.72
N PHE A 64 12.27 16.08 8.60
CA PHE A 64 10.83 16.26 8.52
C PHE A 64 10.18 14.89 8.29
N ILE A 65 9.31 14.48 9.21
CA ILE A 65 8.62 13.20 9.21
C ILE A 65 7.21 13.39 8.66
N TYR A 66 6.90 12.70 7.57
CA TYR A 66 5.59 12.71 6.92
C TYR A 66 4.83 11.44 7.27
N LYS A 67 3.63 11.58 7.83
CA LYS A 67 2.76 10.46 8.20
C LYS A 67 1.34 10.68 7.67
N PRO A 68 0.70 9.67 7.04
CA PRO A 68 -0.72 9.71 6.71
C PRO A 68 -1.57 9.91 7.97
N ASP A 69 -2.65 10.69 7.84
CA ASP A 69 -3.63 10.81 8.92
C ASP A 69 -4.17 9.41 9.32
N MET A 70 -4.13 9.11 10.62
CA MET A 70 -4.54 7.80 11.16
C MET A 70 -6.05 7.55 11.08
N ASN A 71 -6.86 8.55 10.72
CA ASN A 71 -8.29 8.40 10.46
C ASN A 71 -8.61 7.92 9.04
N TYR A 72 -7.60 7.72 8.19
CA TYR A 72 -7.81 7.33 6.81
C TYR A 72 -7.94 5.80 6.64
N LYS A 73 -9.01 5.37 5.96
CA LYS A 73 -9.33 3.96 5.72
C LYS A 73 -8.80 3.52 4.36
N THR A 74 -7.84 2.58 4.33
CA THR A 74 -7.29 2.04 3.06
C THR A 74 -7.99 0.75 2.63
N PRO A 75 -8.16 0.46 1.33
CA PRO A 75 -8.77 -0.79 0.86
C PRO A 75 -7.84 -2.00 0.85
N VAL A 76 -6.63 -1.90 1.42
CA VAL A 76 -5.71 -3.03 1.58
C VAL A 76 -6.34 -4.15 2.43
N ARG A 77 -7.36 -3.85 3.24
CA ARG A 77 -8.14 -4.90 3.93
C ARG A 77 -8.89 -5.81 2.98
N SER A 78 -9.26 -5.37 1.77
CA SER A 78 -9.95 -6.23 0.81
C SER A 78 -9.06 -7.43 0.45
N LEU A 79 -7.77 -7.21 0.16
CA LEU A 79 -6.81 -8.28 -0.05
C LEU A 79 -6.61 -9.12 1.20
N ILE A 80 -6.37 -8.52 2.37
CA ILE A 80 -6.15 -9.29 3.61
C ILE A 80 -7.38 -10.13 3.96
N LYS A 81 -8.59 -9.59 3.81
CA LYS A 81 -9.86 -10.29 4.04
C LYS A 81 -10.08 -11.39 2.99
N GLN A 82 -9.75 -11.14 1.73
CA GLN A 82 -9.75 -12.15 0.67
C GLN A 82 -8.74 -13.27 1.00
N MET A 83 -7.51 -12.94 1.38
CA MET A 83 -6.50 -13.92 1.76
C MET A 83 -6.87 -14.69 3.02
N SER A 84 -7.50 -14.07 4.02
CA SER A 84 -8.01 -14.78 5.21
C SER A 84 -9.13 -15.77 4.85
N LYS A 85 -10.10 -15.34 4.03
CA LYS A 85 -11.16 -16.22 3.50
C LYS A 85 -10.57 -17.38 2.70
N LEU A 86 -9.55 -17.13 1.88
CA LEU A 86 -8.88 -18.17 1.09
C LEU A 86 -8.04 -19.12 1.96
N LYS A 87 -7.44 -18.63 3.06
CA LYS A 87 -6.75 -19.48 4.04
C LYS A 87 -7.69 -20.47 4.71
N GLU A 88 -8.94 -20.09 4.98
CA GLU A 88 -9.97 -20.99 5.54
C GLU A 88 -10.32 -22.13 4.58
N ILE A 89 -10.24 -21.90 3.26
CA ILE A 89 -10.47 -22.91 2.23
C ILE A 89 -9.29 -23.90 2.14
N GLY A 90 -8.09 -23.51 2.58
CA GLY A 90 -6.90 -24.36 2.59
C GLY A 90 -6.28 -24.63 1.20
N ASP A 91 -6.80 -23.99 0.14
CA ASP A 91 -6.28 -24.13 -1.23
C ASP A 91 -5.10 -23.16 -1.45
N THR A 92 -3.89 -23.68 -1.25
CA THR A 92 -2.65 -22.94 -1.40
C THR A 92 -2.42 -22.44 -2.83
N ASN A 93 -2.90 -23.15 -3.86
CA ASN A 93 -2.78 -22.72 -5.26
C ASN A 93 -3.65 -21.49 -5.52
N LEU A 94 -4.87 -21.49 -4.97
CA LEU A 94 -5.78 -20.34 -5.11
C LEU A 94 -5.25 -19.12 -4.35
N ILE A 95 -4.70 -19.32 -3.14
CA ILE A 95 -4.07 -18.23 -2.38
C ILE A 95 -2.88 -17.64 -3.15
N GLN A 96 -2.01 -18.49 -3.72
CA GLN A 96 -0.89 -18.03 -4.55
C GLN A 96 -1.36 -17.32 -5.81
N PHE A 97 -2.39 -17.84 -6.49
CA PHE A 97 -2.95 -17.20 -7.67
C PHE A 97 -3.45 -15.79 -7.37
N VAL A 98 -4.19 -15.62 -6.27
CA VAL A 98 -4.70 -14.30 -5.86
C VAL A 98 -3.56 -13.37 -5.47
N ALA A 99 -2.56 -13.85 -4.72
CA ALA A 99 -1.40 -13.04 -4.34
C ALA A 99 -0.61 -12.54 -5.56
N ARG A 100 -0.32 -13.43 -6.52
CA ARG A 100 0.47 -13.12 -7.73
C ARG A 100 -0.22 -12.15 -8.68
N ASN A 101 -1.55 -12.11 -8.66
CA ASN A 101 -2.34 -11.20 -9.48
C ASN A 101 -2.74 -9.92 -8.74
N HIS A 102 -2.30 -9.77 -7.49
CA HIS A 102 -2.47 -8.54 -6.74
C HIS A 102 -1.15 -7.76 -6.74
N ALA A 103 -1.22 -6.47 -7.00
CA ALA A 103 -0.08 -5.58 -6.90
C ALA A 103 -0.50 -4.22 -6.35
N ARG A 104 0.45 -3.50 -5.77
CA ARG A 104 0.26 -2.14 -5.29
C ARG A 104 1.38 -1.25 -5.78
N LEU A 105 1.03 -0.13 -6.40
CA LEU A 105 1.98 0.92 -6.78
C LEU A 105 1.79 2.09 -5.82
N VAL A 106 2.88 2.54 -5.20
CA VAL A 106 2.90 3.75 -4.37
C VAL A 106 3.84 4.75 -5.02
N ILE A 107 3.34 5.96 -5.25
CA ILE A 107 4.09 7.07 -5.82
C ILE A 107 4.04 8.21 -4.82
N LEU A 108 5.20 8.71 -4.42
CA LEU A 108 5.35 9.89 -3.58
C LEU A 108 5.84 11.05 -4.43
N ARG A 109 5.17 12.19 -4.37
CA ARG A 109 5.50 13.38 -5.15
C ARG A 109 5.57 14.62 -4.26
N GLU A 110 6.43 15.55 -4.63
CA GLU A 110 6.28 16.92 -4.16
C GLU A 110 5.04 17.52 -4.82
N LYS A 111 4.17 18.15 -4.02
CA LYS A 111 2.81 18.53 -4.41
C LYS A 111 2.76 19.56 -5.54
N TYR A 112 3.67 20.54 -5.51
CA TYR A 112 3.67 21.69 -6.42
C TYR A 112 4.57 21.46 -7.64
N THR A 113 5.79 20.93 -7.44
CA THR A 113 6.73 20.67 -8.54
C THR A 113 6.38 19.40 -9.30
N ARG A 114 5.56 18.52 -8.70
CA ARG A 114 5.20 17.18 -9.20
C ARG A 114 6.39 16.24 -9.34
N GLU A 115 7.56 16.63 -8.80
CA GLU A 115 8.77 15.81 -8.77
C GLU A 115 8.48 14.46 -8.10
N VAL A 116 8.95 13.38 -8.71
CA VAL A 116 8.82 12.04 -8.16
C VAL A 116 9.90 11.84 -7.10
N LEU A 117 9.48 11.74 -5.83
CA LEU A 117 10.38 11.53 -4.70
C LEU A 117 10.65 10.04 -4.47
N LEU A 118 9.64 9.20 -4.67
CA LEU A 118 9.72 7.75 -4.47
C LEU A 118 8.70 7.02 -5.33
N VAL A 119 9.08 5.87 -5.87
CA VAL A 119 8.16 4.90 -6.48
C VAL A 119 8.42 3.54 -5.85
N LEU A 120 7.37 2.91 -5.32
CA LEU A 120 7.40 1.56 -4.80
C LEU A 120 6.40 0.71 -5.57
N ALA A 121 6.89 -0.30 -6.28
CA ALA A 121 6.06 -1.37 -6.83
C ALA A 121 6.10 -2.57 -5.88
N CYS A 122 4.95 -2.93 -5.32
CA CYS A 122 4.77 -4.05 -4.43
C CYS A 122 4.04 -5.18 -5.15
N ILE A 123 4.67 -6.36 -5.18
CA ILE A 123 4.07 -7.62 -5.58
C ILE A 123 3.98 -8.53 -4.36
N TYR A 124 3.06 -9.48 -4.39
CA TYR A 124 2.82 -10.38 -3.28
C TYR A 124 3.00 -11.83 -3.72
N ASP A 125 3.55 -12.64 -2.81
CA ASP A 125 3.57 -14.08 -2.95
C ASP A 125 3.11 -14.73 -1.65
N TYR A 126 2.62 -15.97 -1.74
CA TYR A 126 2.19 -16.73 -0.58
C TYR A 126 3.15 -17.88 -0.28
N LEU A 127 3.83 -17.75 0.85
CA LEU A 127 4.73 -18.75 1.42
C LEU A 127 4.18 -19.19 2.78
N PRO A 128 3.72 -20.45 2.94
CA PRO A 128 3.24 -20.96 4.22
C PRO A 128 4.30 -20.77 5.32
N GLY A 129 3.89 -20.21 6.46
CA GLY A 129 4.77 -20.03 7.62
C GLY A 129 5.80 -18.89 7.50
N PHE A 130 5.81 -18.12 6.40
CA PHE A 130 6.74 -17.03 6.21
C PHE A 130 6.02 -15.70 6.02
N ALA A 131 6.36 -14.72 6.86
CA ALA A 131 5.98 -13.31 6.69
C ALA A 131 7.25 -12.49 6.59
N GLY A 132 7.52 -11.92 5.42
CA GLY A 132 8.71 -11.14 5.16
C GLY A 132 8.56 -10.29 3.92
N TYR A 133 9.57 -9.48 3.64
CA TYR A 133 9.66 -8.68 2.43
C TYR A 133 11.10 -8.69 1.92
N GLN A 134 11.26 -8.44 0.63
CA GLN A 134 12.55 -8.22 -0.01
C GLN A 134 12.45 -6.91 -0.80
N LEU A 135 13.53 -6.12 -0.77
CA LEU A 135 13.60 -4.86 -1.50
C LEU A 135 14.53 -5.04 -2.69
N PHE A 136 14.03 -4.65 -3.86
CA PHE A 136 14.78 -4.66 -5.11
C PHE A 136 14.86 -3.24 -5.66
N LYS A 137 16.04 -2.86 -6.15
CA LYS A 137 16.19 -1.61 -6.89
C LYS A 137 15.74 -1.86 -8.33
N ILE A 138 14.72 -1.13 -8.78
CA ILE A 138 14.29 -1.16 -10.18
C ILE A 138 15.35 -0.40 -10.98
N VAL A 139 15.97 -1.07 -11.94
CA VAL A 139 16.86 -0.48 -12.94
C VAL A 139 16.06 -0.42 -14.24
N PRO A 140 16.08 0.71 -14.97
CA PRO A 140 15.43 0.81 -16.28
C PRO A 140 15.91 -0.24 -17.27
#